data_AF-A0A7C3RVC0-F1
#
_entry.id   AF-A0A7C3RVC0-F1
#
_cell.length_a   1.000
_cell.length_b   1.000
_cell.length_c   1.000
_cell.angle_alpha   90.00
_cell.angle_beta   90.00
_cell.angle_gamma   90.00
#
_symmetry.space_group_name_H-M   'P 1'
#
loop_
_entity.id
_entity.type
_entity.pdbx_description
1 polymer ?
#
loop_
_entity_poly.entity_id
_entity_poly.type
_entity_poly.pdbx_seq_one_letter_code
_entity_poly.pdbx_strand_id
1 'polypeptide(L)'
;MSRARRNTHWSRIAIALAAGTILIGCALPAVGQVLQPGVPSPRRPGFQPRPPVPGQPTAPGTTPGAPGTTAQGQRGFLPEGIDIVAGVLLDRTAQLTADLADVSGAVIDPDSGRFILIGKRGKAETHFNPEDLLVAFRAAIGAEDGKAPGVSIEGPILDGQMTVRYLGGTQGTHFGQVMFEADRLLKCLAMGRDNITGKPLRANVPGYRTELELLSAFGGAKYPGAWHRYWFRPAQVVVSLSPDGTGIVFDKVEMAALTEYVPPLPEGSSEPASEAFCRHITEHYDEYAAEFPVLAELKNLTRMVALANWVVQRGIPINKAKLMTAPLPMVATPATTPMGFAEITERVPAGWMKHQMKGGVDLSLRTATLSRDRPRNWFAGVSTEVQDLKRAVLSTPSQSPRWDVKMGNTSYTAVVLAQAPKKPAKPPAAAKPTPKQPK
;
A
#
# COMPACT_ATOMS: atom_id res chain seq x y z
N MET A 1 -27.12 9.66 88.65
CA MET A 1 -27.01 11.13 88.82
C MET A 1 -26.15 11.68 87.68
N SER A 2 -26.78 12.30 86.66
CA SER A 2 -26.64 13.73 86.28
C SER A 2 -25.33 14.04 85.54
N ARG A 3 -25.22 14.68 84.36
CA ARG A 3 -26.06 15.43 83.38
C ARG A 3 -25.18 15.49 82.09
N ALA A 4 -25.62 15.32 80.85
CA ALA A 4 -26.59 16.03 79.99
C ALA A 4 -26.14 17.40 79.43
N ARG A 5 -25.95 17.46 78.08
CA ARG A 5 -26.28 18.51 77.05
C ARG A 5 -25.64 18.03 75.73
N ARG A 6 -26.27 17.63 74.60
CA ARG A 6 -27.41 18.02 73.74
C ARG A 6 -27.33 19.41 73.06
N ASN A 7 -27.16 19.41 71.72
CA ASN A 7 -28.07 19.94 70.67
C ASN A 7 -27.35 19.86 69.30
N THR A 8 -27.72 19.08 68.27
CA THR A 8 -28.84 19.10 67.29
C THR A 8 -29.13 20.45 66.61
N HIS A 9 -28.98 20.51 65.27
CA HIS A 9 -30.08 20.90 64.36
C HIS A 9 -29.86 20.44 62.90
N TRP A 10 -30.90 19.77 62.39
CA TRP A 10 -31.23 19.49 60.99
C TRP A 10 -31.97 20.68 60.34
N SER A 11 -31.93 20.79 59.00
CA SER A 11 -33.06 20.95 58.05
C SER A 11 -32.55 21.55 56.72
N ARG A 12 -32.56 20.86 55.57
CA ARG A 12 -33.68 20.67 54.61
C ARG A 12 -34.42 21.98 54.25
N ILE A 13 -34.19 22.49 53.03
CA ILE A 13 -35.20 23.17 52.22
C ILE A 13 -35.08 22.67 50.77
N ALA A 14 -36.15 22.02 50.31
CA ALA A 14 -36.50 21.84 48.92
C ALA A 14 -37.65 22.81 48.62
N ILE A 15 -37.61 23.53 47.51
CA ILE A 15 -38.80 24.14 46.88
C ILE A 15 -38.66 23.96 45.37
N ALA A 16 -39.73 23.43 44.77
CA ALA A 16 -39.91 23.21 43.35
C ALA A 16 -40.82 24.29 42.73
N LEU A 17 -40.62 24.46 41.41
CA LEU A 17 -41.58 24.85 40.37
C LEU A 17 -42.21 26.25 40.37
N ALA A 18 -41.90 27.01 39.32
CA ALA A 18 -42.91 27.73 38.54
C ALA A 18 -42.51 27.78 37.06
N ALA A 19 -43.48 27.50 36.20
CA ALA A 19 -43.41 27.39 34.75
C ALA A 19 -43.17 28.74 34.05
N GLY A 20 -42.59 28.68 32.85
CA GLY A 20 -42.40 29.85 31.98
C GLY A 20 -42.06 29.43 30.55
N THR A 21 -43.06 28.92 29.83
CA THR A 21 -43.03 28.67 28.39
C THR A 21 -42.92 29.99 27.63
N ILE A 22 -41.83 30.21 26.90
CA ILE A 22 -41.76 31.25 25.86
C ILE A 22 -41.64 30.54 24.51
N LEU A 23 -42.75 30.57 23.77
CA LEU A 23 -42.86 30.24 22.36
C LEU A 23 -42.20 31.36 21.53
N ILE A 24 -41.11 31.06 20.85
CA ILE A 24 -40.64 31.85 19.71
C ILE A 24 -40.95 31.04 18.45
N GLY A 25 -42.01 31.45 17.77
CA GLY A 25 -42.39 30.93 16.46
C GLY A 25 -41.45 31.51 15.39
N CYS A 26 -40.71 30.62 14.72
CA CYS A 26 -40.14 30.90 13.41
C CYS A 26 -40.82 29.98 12.40
N ALA A 27 -41.64 30.57 11.54
CA ALA A 27 -42.24 29.93 10.39
C ALA A 27 -41.15 29.55 9.38
N LEU A 28 -41.13 28.29 8.96
CA LEU A 28 -40.42 27.81 7.78
C LEU A 28 -41.47 27.42 6.72
N PRO A 29 -41.37 27.90 5.48
CA PRO A 29 -42.22 27.43 4.40
C PRO A 29 -41.75 26.05 3.93
N ALA A 30 -42.71 25.14 3.76
CA ALA A 30 -42.50 23.86 3.10
C ALA A 30 -42.16 24.10 1.62
N VAL A 31 -40.96 23.69 1.21
CA VAL A 31 -40.61 23.53 -0.22
C VAL A 31 -40.53 22.03 -0.48
N GLY A 32 -41.55 21.51 -1.15
CA GLY A 32 -41.51 20.17 -1.73
C GLY A 32 -40.51 20.16 -2.89
N GLN A 33 -39.54 19.25 -2.84
CA GLN A 33 -38.75 18.90 -4.01
C GLN A 33 -39.17 17.53 -4.54
N VAL A 34 -39.67 17.58 -5.77
CA VAL A 34 -39.91 16.48 -6.68
C VAL A 34 -38.59 15.76 -6.97
N LEU A 35 -38.57 14.45 -6.76
CA LEU A 35 -37.48 13.57 -7.20
C LEU A 35 -37.43 13.55 -8.74
N GLN A 36 -36.31 14.00 -9.32
CA GLN A 36 -35.94 13.65 -10.70
C GLN A 36 -34.94 12.47 -10.69
N PRO A 37 -35.16 11.42 -11.50
CA PRO A 37 -34.21 10.33 -11.63
C PRO A 37 -33.13 10.65 -12.67
N GLY A 38 -31.88 10.30 -12.35
CA GLY A 38 -30.83 9.99 -13.33
C GLY A 38 -30.01 11.18 -13.86
N VAL A 39 -28.94 11.53 -13.15
CA VAL A 39 -27.79 12.20 -13.76
C VAL A 39 -26.55 11.30 -13.55
N PRO A 40 -25.88 10.86 -14.63
CA PRO A 40 -24.68 10.02 -14.51
C PRO A 40 -23.54 10.82 -13.86
N SER A 41 -22.82 10.17 -12.93
CA SER A 41 -21.68 10.79 -12.23
C SER A 41 -20.61 11.28 -13.23
N PRO A 42 -20.05 12.49 -13.04
CA PRO A 42 -19.01 12.99 -13.93
C PRO A 42 -17.73 12.14 -13.80
N ARG A 43 -17.17 11.77 -14.95
CA ARG A 43 -15.86 11.09 -15.05
C ARG A 43 -14.79 11.93 -14.35
N ARG A 44 -13.89 11.26 -13.63
CA ARG A 44 -12.73 11.88 -12.93
C ARG A 44 -11.97 12.83 -13.86
N PRO A 45 -11.77 14.12 -13.49
CA PRO A 45 -10.91 15.02 -14.24
C PRO A 45 -9.45 14.54 -14.18
N GLY A 46 -8.77 14.55 -15.32
CA GLY A 46 -7.32 14.33 -15.40
C GLY A 46 -6.56 15.44 -14.67
N PHE A 47 -5.49 15.07 -13.98
CA PHE A 47 -4.58 15.98 -13.28
C PHE A 47 -3.66 16.70 -14.28
N GLN A 48 -3.38 17.99 -14.06
CA GLN A 48 -2.48 18.79 -14.91
C GLN A 48 -1.15 19.13 -14.20
N PRO A 49 -0.01 19.10 -14.91
CA PRO A 49 1.32 19.46 -14.40
C PRO A 49 1.71 20.94 -14.43
N ARG A 50 2.74 21.24 -13.63
CA ARG A 50 3.52 22.49 -13.61
C ARG A 50 4.34 22.76 -14.89
N PRO A 51 4.64 24.03 -15.20
CA PRO A 51 5.52 24.43 -16.31
C PRO A 51 7.02 24.18 -16.01
N PRO A 52 7.85 24.00 -17.06
CA PRO A 52 9.28 23.71 -16.92
C PRO A 52 10.14 24.96 -16.60
N VAL A 53 11.28 24.71 -15.94
CA VAL A 53 12.36 25.67 -15.70
C VAL A 53 13.02 26.08 -17.03
N PRO A 54 13.41 27.36 -17.26
CA PRO A 54 14.05 27.81 -18.50
C PRO A 54 15.38 27.11 -18.79
N GLY A 55 15.56 26.66 -20.04
CA GLY A 55 16.63 25.76 -20.46
C GLY A 55 17.95 26.41 -20.88
N GLN A 56 19.01 25.60 -20.88
CA GLN A 56 20.27 25.82 -21.59
C GLN A 56 20.27 25.11 -22.97
N PRO A 57 21.15 25.52 -23.91
CA PRO A 57 20.95 25.34 -25.35
C PRO A 57 21.19 23.92 -25.88
N THR A 58 20.40 23.55 -26.88
CA THR A 58 20.40 22.30 -27.65
C THR A 58 21.57 22.18 -28.63
N ALA A 59 22.14 20.98 -28.75
CA ALA A 59 22.97 20.55 -29.88
C ALA A 59 22.11 19.85 -30.96
N PRO A 60 22.54 19.80 -32.25
CA PRO A 60 21.66 19.51 -33.38
C PRO A 60 21.55 18.02 -33.75
N GLY A 61 20.31 17.57 -33.91
CA GLY A 61 19.78 16.82 -35.05
C GLY A 61 20.48 15.54 -35.54
N THR A 62 19.87 14.38 -35.24
CA THR A 62 19.96 13.19 -36.09
C THR A 62 18.57 12.62 -36.37
N THR A 63 18.32 12.37 -37.66
CA THR A 63 17.08 11.98 -38.34
C THR A 63 16.59 10.57 -37.95
N PRO A 64 15.26 10.28 -37.95
CA PRO A 64 14.74 8.94 -37.65
C PRO A 64 14.76 8.04 -38.91
N GLY A 65 15.43 6.90 -38.82
CA GLY A 65 15.34 5.79 -39.78
C GLY A 65 14.19 4.83 -39.47
N ALA A 66 13.60 4.30 -40.53
CA ALA A 66 12.40 3.45 -40.61
C ALA A 66 12.52 2.06 -39.91
N PRO A 67 11.39 1.36 -39.65
CA PRO A 67 11.33 0.21 -38.75
C PRO A 67 11.83 -1.09 -39.40
N GLY A 68 12.89 -1.67 -38.83
CA GLY A 68 13.44 -2.96 -39.21
C GLY A 68 13.04 -4.08 -38.24
N THR A 69 12.37 -5.10 -38.79
CA THR A 69 12.41 -6.52 -38.41
C THR A 69 12.37 -6.87 -36.91
N THR A 70 11.17 -7.22 -36.45
CA THR A 70 10.95 -8.10 -35.29
C THR A 70 11.74 -9.39 -35.44
N ALA A 71 12.81 -9.53 -34.66
CA ALA A 71 13.38 -10.82 -34.32
C ALA A 71 12.30 -11.62 -33.58
N GLN A 72 11.74 -12.63 -34.24
CA GLN A 72 11.01 -13.70 -33.58
C GLN A 72 11.99 -14.48 -32.70
N GLY A 73 12.22 -13.96 -31.49
CA GLY A 73 12.82 -14.74 -30.41
C GLY A 73 11.93 -15.94 -30.17
N GLN A 74 12.50 -17.14 -30.31
CA GLN A 74 11.88 -18.38 -29.85
C GLN A 74 11.33 -18.13 -28.43
N ARG A 75 10.00 -18.16 -28.29
CA ARG A 75 9.38 -18.28 -26.97
C ARG A 75 9.86 -19.60 -26.40
N GLY A 76 10.85 -19.53 -25.52
CA GLY A 76 11.27 -20.65 -24.68
C GLY A 76 10.01 -21.27 -24.08
N PHE A 77 9.91 -22.58 -24.23
CA PHE A 77 8.79 -23.39 -23.77
C PHE A 77 8.63 -23.21 -22.25
N LEU A 78 7.69 -22.38 -21.81
CA LEU A 78 7.32 -22.30 -20.40
C LEU A 78 6.30 -23.42 -20.12
N PRO A 79 6.50 -24.29 -19.11
CA PRO A 79 5.54 -25.34 -18.74
C PRO A 79 4.17 -24.74 -18.38
N GLU A 80 3.11 -25.56 -18.46
CA GLU A 80 1.72 -25.20 -18.16
C GLU A 80 1.57 -24.52 -16.78
N GLY A 81 1.62 -23.18 -16.72
CA GLY A 81 1.30 -22.40 -15.52
C GLY A 81 2.21 -22.64 -14.31
N ILE A 82 2.92 -21.62 -13.81
CA ILE A 82 3.45 -21.69 -12.45
C ILE A 82 2.27 -21.77 -11.49
N ASP A 83 2.23 -22.84 -10.71
CA ASP A 83 1.21 -23.01 -9.69
C ASP A 83 1.63 -22.30 -8.42
N ILE A 84 1.42 -20.98 -8.39
CA ILE A 84 1.74 -20.11 -7.25
C ILE A 84 1.08 -20.62 -5.95
N VAL A 85 0.04 -21.45 -6.08
CA VAL A 85 -0.82 -21.90 -4.99
C VAL A 85 -0.61 -23.37 -4.61
N ALA A 86 -0.18 -24.24 -5.53
CA ALA A 86 0.06 -25.66 -5.25
C ALA A 86 1.51 -26.02 -4.89
N GLY A 87 2.37 -25.01 -4.71
CA GLY A 87 3.68 -25.21 -4.12
C GLY A 87 3.68 -24.97 -2.61
N VAL A 88 4.84 -24.56 -2.12
CA VAL A 88 5.09 -24.24 -0.71
C VAL A 88 4.11 -23.18 -0.17
N LEU A 89 3.59 -22.28 -1.03
CA LEU A 89 2.87 -21.04 -0.69
C LEU A 89 1.64 -21.18 0.23
N LEU A 90 1.00 -22.36 0.30
CA LEU A 90 -0.15 -22.58 1.19
C LEU A 90 0.09 -23.61 2.29
N ASP A 91 0.96 -24.61 2.07
CA ASP A 91 1.06 -25.74 3.01
C ASP A 91 2.26 -25.62 3.97
N ARG A 92 3.33 -24.89 3.60
CA ARG A 92 4.59 -24.82 4.38
C ARG A 92 5.30 -23.47 4.36
N THR A 93 4.75 -22.44 3.72
CA THR A 93 5.42 -21.14 3.54
C THR A 93 5.75 -20.47 4.85
N ALA A 94 4.81 -20.39 5.79
CA ALA A 94 5.05 -19.75 7.07
C ALA A 94 6.26 -20.38 7.80
N GLN A 95 6.46 -21.69 7.68
CA GLN A 95 7.64 -22.39 8.23
C GLN A 95 8.91 -22.15 7.41
N LEU A 96 8.80 -22.06 6.08
CA LEU A 96 9.95 -21.94 5.18
C LEU A 96 10.43 -20.50 5.01
N THR A 97 9.55 -19.53 5.21
CA THR A 97 9.83 -18.09 5.11
C THR A 97 9.93 -17.39 6.46
N ALA A 98 9.83 -18.13 7.59
CA ALA A 98 9.96 -17.58 8.95
C ALA A 98 11.22 -16.74 9.15
N ASP A 99 12.33 -17.10 8.48
CA ASP A 99 13.60 -16.36 8.56
C ASP A 99 13.91 -15.54 7.29
N LEU A 100 12.96 -15.44 6.36
CA LEU A 100 13.10 -14.54 5.21
C LEU A 100 12.83 -13.12 5.70
N ALA A 101 13.90 -12.51 6.18
CA ALA A 101 13.91 -11.22 6.85
C ALA A 101 13.41 -10.05 6.00
N ASP A 102 13.60 -10.12 4.68
CA ASP A 102 13.03 -9.19 3.70
C ASP A 102 13.08 -9.87 2.33
N VAL A 103 12.11 -9.58 1.46
CA VAL A 103 12.13 -10.07 0.07
C VAL A 103 12.99 -9.12 -0.75
N SER A 104 14.23 -9.52 -0.96
CA SER A 104 15.20 -8.78 -1.77
C SER A 104 15.02 -9.01 -3.27
N GLY A 105 14.31 -10.07 -3.67
CA GLY A 105 14.08 -10.38 -5.07
C GLY A 105 13.40 -11.72 -5.29
N ALA A 106 13.33 -12.13 -6.55
CA ALA A 106 12.84 -13.44 -6.95
C ALA A 106 13.48 -13.93 -8.25
N VAL A 107 13.47 -15.23 -8.44
CA VAL A 107 13.92 -15.92 -9.66
C VAL A 107 12.88 -16.93 -10.10
N ILE A 108 12.71 -17.03 -11.41
CA ILE A 108 11.96 -18.10 -12.04
C ILE A 108 12.94 -19.02 -12.74
N ASP A 109 12.88 -20.28 -12.36
CA ASP A 109 13.57 -21.39 -12.99
C ASP A 109 12.73 -21.88 -14.18
N PRO A 110 13.16 -21.61 -15.43
CA PRO A 110 12.38 -21.97 -16.61
C PRO A 110 12.28 -23.48 -16.81
N ASP A 111 13.28 -24.26 -16.34
CA ASP A 111 13.35 -25.70 -16.58
C ASP A 111 12.39 -26.46 -15.67
N SER A 112 12.31 -26.04 -14.40
CA SER A 112 11.45 -26.69 -13.40
C SER A 112 10.13 -25.96 -13.14
N GLY A 113 9.97 -24.76 -13.69
CA GLY A 113 8.82 -23.89 -13.41
C GLY A 113 8.76 -23.42 -11.96
N ARG A 114 9.89 -23.39 -11.23
CA ARG A 114 9.94 -22.93 -9.83
C ARG A 114 9.95 -21.41 -9.76
N PHE A 115 9.13 -20.86 -8.87
CA PHE A 115 9.21 -19.48 -8.43
C PHE A 115 9.91 -19.44 -7.07
N ILE A 116 11.04 -18.74 -7.01
CA ILE A 116 11.97 -18.76 -5.89
C ILE A 116 12.08 -17.32 -5.36
N LEU A 117 11.71 -17.07 -4.11
CA LEU A 117 12.05 -15.82 -3.44
C LEU A 117 13.49 -15.83 -2.97
N ILE A 118 14.07 -14.65 -2.95
CA ILE A 118 15.41 -14.40 -2.45
C ILE A 118 15.33 -13.32 -1.38
N GLY A 119 15.84 -13.63 -0.19
CA GLY A 119 16.01 -12.65 0.89
C GLY A 119 17.48 -12.54 1.28
N LYS A 120 17.97 -11.33 1.52
CA LYS A 120 19.28 -11.13 2.15
C LYS A 120 19.24 -11.64 3.59
N ARG A 121 20.30 -12.33 4.03
CA ARG A 121 20.44 -12.70 5.44
C ARG A 121 20.81 -11.49 6.29
N GLY A 122 20.14 -11.34 7.41
CA GLY A 122 20.35 -10.25 8.36
C GLY A 122 19.17 -10.10 9.32
N LYS A 123 19.20 -9.05 10.14
CA LYS A 123 18.04 -8.67 10.96
C LYS A 123 16.95 -8.11 10.05
N ALA A 124 15.77 -8.68 10.14
CA ALA A 124 14.58 -8.24 9.44
C ALA A 124 14.08 -6.91 10.00
N GLU A 125 13.68 -5.99 9.13
CA GLU A 125 12.83 -4.85 9.53
C GLU A 125 11.36 -5.28 9.65
N THR A 126 10.94 -6.29 8.88
CA THR A 126 9.57 -6.82 8.84
C THR A 126 9.55 -8.31 8.60
N HIS A 127 8.49 -9.01 9.01
CA HIS A 127 8.30 -10.40 8.63
C HIS A 127 7.62 -10.51 7.26
N PHE A 128 8.13 -11.39 6.39
CA PHE A 128 7.44 -11.74 5.15
C PHE A 128 6.16 -12.52 5.46
N ASN A 129 5.04 -12.04 4.95
CA ASN A 129 3.73 -12.68 5.07
C ASN A 129 3.28 -13.22 3.68
N PRO A 130 3.26 -14.54 3.48
CA PRO A 130 2.85 -15.18 2.22
C PRO A 130 1.46 -14.78 1.75
N GLU A 131 0.54 -14.60 2.69
CA GLU A 131 -0.85 -14.23 2.45
C GLU A 131 -0.95 -12.84 1.82
N ASP A 132 -0.06 -11.92 2.19
CA ASP A 132 -0.01 -10.58 1.59
C ASP A 132 0.48 -10.64 0.13
N LEU A 133 1.38 -11.56 -0.19
CA LEU A 133 1.79 -11.81 -1.58
C LEU A 133 0.63 -12.38 -2.40
N LEU A 134 -0.19 -13.27 -1.82
CA LEU A 134 -1.39 -13.78 -2.47
C LEU A 134 -2.41 -12.66 -2.76
N VAL A 135 -2.64 -11.75 -1.80
CA VAL A 135 -3.48 -10.55 -2.01
C VAL A 135 -2.92 -9.67 -3.13
N ALA A 136 -1.61 -9.41 -3.13
CA ALA A 136 -0.96 -8.64 -4.18
C ALA A 136 -1.14 -9.27 -5.58
N PHE A 137 -1.00 -10.59 -5.70
CA PHE A 137 -1.26 -11.29 -6.96
C PHE A 137 -2.71 -11.17 -7.41
N ARG A 138 -3.68 -11.31 -6.50
CA ARG A 138 -5.11 -11.17 -6.83
C ARG A 138 -5.41 -9.79 -7.38
N ALA A 139 -4.89 -8.76 -6.73
CA ALA A 139 -5.02 -7.39 -7.22
C ALA A 139 -4.36 -7.19 -8.60
N ALA A 140 -3.13 -7.71 -8.80
CA ALA A 140 -2.39 -7.56 -10.05
C ALA A 140 -3.05 -8.26 -11.25
N ILE A 141 -3.73 -9.40 -11.04
CA ILE A 141 -4.50 -10.07 -12.11
C ILE A 141 -5.91 -9.50 -12.31
N GLY A 142 -6.29 -8.48 -11.52
CA GLY A 142 -7.57 -7.77 -11.63
C GLY A 142 -8.76 -8.52 -11.05
N ALA A 143 -8.55 -9.36 -10.05
CA ALA A 143 -9.57 -10.18 -9.41
C ALA A 143 -10.77 -9.39 -8.85
N GLU A 144 -10.50 -8.23 -8.27
CA GLU A 144 -11.51 -7.37 -7.62
C GLU A 144 -11.43 -5.95 -8.20
N ASP A 145 -12.26 -5.70 -9.22
CA ASP A 145 -12.42 -4.44 -9.96
C ASP A 145 -11.22 -3.94 -10.77
N GLY A 146 -10.12 -4.70 -10.87
CA GLY A 146 -8.90 -4.24 -11.56
C GLY A 146 -8.21 -3.06 -10.86
N LYS A 147 -8.52 -2.81 -9.58
CA LYS A 147 -7.94 -1.72 -8.79
C LYS A 147 -6.69 -2.20 -8.06
N ALA A 148 -5.70 -1.32 -7.96
CA ALA A 148 -4.56 -1.57 -7.09
C ALA A 148 -5.01 -1.65 -5.61
N PRO A 149 -4.25 -2.35 -4.76
CA PRO A 149 -4.52 -2.38 -3.33
C PRO A 149 -4.55 -0.97 -2.73
N GLY A 150 -5.55 -0.71 -1.90
CA GLY A 150 -5.67 0.56 -1.20
C GLY A 150 -6.68 0.55 -0.08
N VAL A 151 -6.66 1.60 0.72
CA VAL A 151 -7.66 1.90 1.74
C VAL A 151 -7.98 3.38 1.67
N SER A 152 -9.16 3.78 2.12
CA SER A 152 -9.52 5.17 2.22
C SER A 152 -10.44 5.42 3.41
N ILE A 153 -10.10 6.41 4.24
CA ILE A 153 -10.92 6.90 5.36
C ILE A 153 -11.61 8.19 4.89
N GLU A 154 -12.93 8.15 4.78
CA GLU A 154 -13.73 9.18 4.12
C GLU A 154 -15.01 9.51 4.90
N GLY A 155 -15.67 10.59 4.50
CA GLY A 155 -17.03 10.90 4.96
C GLY A 155 -18.12 10.11 4.20
N PRO A 156 -19.41 10.26 4.58
CA PRO A 156 -19.91 11.18 5.61
C PRO A 156 -19.49 10.76 7.02
N ILE A 157 -19.50 11.72 7.92
CA ILE A 157 -19.28 11.48 9.34
C ILE A 157 -20.65 11.23 9.97
N LEU A 158 -20.82 10.07 10.58
CA LEU A 158 -22.06 9.70 11.27
C LEU A 158 -21.69 9.31 12.71
N ASP A 159 -22.32 9.96 13.70
CA ASP A 159 -22.08 9.72 15.13
C ASP A 159 -20.59 9.76 15.53
N GLY A 160 -19.85 10.71 14.95
CA GLY A 160 -18.41 10.87 15.20
C GLY A 160 -17.53 9.80 14.55
N GLN A 161 -18.08 8.93 13.71
CA GLN A 161 -17.36 7.89 12.97
C GLN A 161 -17.16 8.27 11.50
N MET A 162 -16.01 7.89 10.94
CA MET A 162 -15.71 7.95 9.50
C MET A 162 -15.78 6.56 8.90
N THR A 163 -16.17 6.45 7.63
CA THR A 163 -16.22 5.19 6.90
C THR A 163 -14.83 4.82 6.37
N VAL A 164 -14.50 3.53 6.44
CA VAL A 164 -13.30 2.95 5.84
C VAL A 164 -13.69 2.14 4.62
N ARG A 165 -13.06 2.42 3.48
CA ARG A 165 -13.26 1.69 2.22
C ARG A 165 -11.96 1.04 1.77
N TYR A 166 -12.00 -0.27 1.59
CA TYR A 166 -10.89 -1.06 1.06
C TYR A 166 -11.02 -1.22 -0.45
N LEU A 167 -9.88 -1.33 -1.14
CA LEU A 167 -9.79 -1.41 -2.60
C LEU A 167 -8.86 -2.57 -2.99
N GLY A 168 -9.16 -3.25 -4.10
CA GLY A 168 -8.31 -4.31 -4.65
C GLY A 168 -8.32 -5.61 -3.82
N GLY A 169 -9.46 -5.95 -3.20
CA GLY A 169 -9.62 -7.18 -2.43
C GLY A 169 -8.85 -7.25 -1.11
N THR A 170 -8.60 -6.10 -0.48
CA THR A 170 -7.85 -6.04 0.78
C THR A 170 -8.72 -6.11 2.04
N GLN A 171 -10.04 -6.00 1.93
CA GLN A 171 -10.93 -6.12 3.08
C GLN A 171 -10.85 -7.54 3.68
N GLY A 172 -10.82 -7.64 5.00
CA GLY A 172 -10.74 -8.93 5.67
C GLY A 172 -9.36 -9.60 5.62
N THR A 173 -8.31 -8.86 5.29
CA THR A 173 -6.92 -9.37 5.13
C THR A 173 -5.93 -8.59 5.98
N HIS A 174 -4.79 -9.20 6.29
CA HIS A 174 -3.65 -8.53 6.95
C HIS A 174 -3.23 -7.29 6.15
N PHE A 175 -3.10 -7.44 4.83
CA PHE A 175 -2.88 -6.34 3.87
C PHE A 175 -3.80 -5.13 4.11
N GLY A 176 -5.11 -5.35 4.25
CA GLY A 176 -6.08 -4.29 4.53
C GLY A 176 -5.88 -3.64 5.90
N GLN A 177 -5.60 -4.45 6.93
CA GLN A 177 -5.36 -3.98 8.29
C GLN A 177 -4.13 -3.06 8.36
N VAL A 178 -3.01 -3.46 7.76
CA VAL A 178 -1.77 -2.66 7.71
C VAL A 178 -2.01 -1.32 7.03
N MET A 179 -2.69 -1.32 5.87
CA MET A 179 -3.01 -0.07 5.16
C MET A 179 -3.91 0.84 6.01
N PHE A 180 -4.93 0.29 6.67
CA PHE A 180 -5.82 1.05 7.54
C PHE A 180 -5.04 1.69 8.70
N GLU A 181 -4.24 0.91 9.43
CA GLU A 181 -3.48 1.40 10.58
C GLU A 181 -2.41 2.42 10.16
N ALA A 182 -1.75 2.23 9.01
CA ALA A 182 -0.81 3.21 8.48
C ALA A 182 -1.49 4.55 8.16
N ASP A 183 -2.64 4.52 7.48
CA ASP A 183 -3.39 5.75 7.17
C ASP A 183 -3.93 6.45 8.43
N ARG A 184 -4.43 5.66 9.39
CA ARG A 184 -4.87 6.17 10.69
C ARG A 184 -3.72 6.83 11.45
N LEU A 185 -2.55 6.17 11.50
CA LEU A 185 -1.35 6.68 12.14
C LEU A 185 -0.91 8.01 11.53
N LEU A 186 -0.85 8.11 10.19
CA LEU A 186 -0.48 9.35 9.50
C LEU A 186 -1.34 10.54 9.94
N LYS A 187 -2.65 10.30 10.05
CA LYS A 187 -3.60 11.32 10.53
C LYS A 187 -3.40 11.63 12.02
N CYS A 188 -3.18 10.62 12.86
CA CYS A 188 -2.92 10.83 14.27
C CYS A 188 -1.64 11.63 14.52
N LEU A 189 -0.58 11.38 13.73
CA LEU A 189 0.65 12.17 13.75
C LEU A 189 0.37 13.62 13.34
N ALA A 190 -0.33 13.84 12.23
CA ALA A 190 -0.67 15.19 11.80
C ALA A 190 -1.47 15.99 12.86
N MET A 191 -2.35 15.33 13.62
CA MET A 191 -3.09 15.94 14.74
C MET A 191 -2.31 16.02 16.05
N GLY A 192 -1.25 15.22 16.22
CA GLY A 192 -0.54 15.05 17.48
C GLY A 192 -1.32 14.30 18.57
N ARG A 193 -2.34 13.52 18.20
CA ARG A 193 -3.17 12.72 19.14
C ARG A 193 -3.69 11.46 18.47
N ASP A 194 -3.81 10.40 19.27
CA ASP A 194 -4.43 9.16 18.84
C ASP A 194 -5.96 9.30 18.79
N ASN A 195 -6.57 8.94 17.65
CA ASN A 195 -8.01 9.15 17.40
C ASN A 195 -8.92 8.19 18.17
N ILE A 196 -8.38 7.12 18.78
CA ILE A 196 -9.16 6.14 19.55
C ILE A 196 -9.13 6.50 21.03
N THR A 197 -7.94 6.72 21.57
CA THR A 197 -7.72 6.96 23.00
C THR A 197 -7.78 8.45 23.38
N GLY A 198 -7.66 9.35 22.41
CA GLY A 198 -7.57 10.80 22.61
C GLY A 198 -6.26 11.28 23.24
N LYS A 199 -5.33 10.37 23.54
CA LYS A 199 -4.05 10.70 24.17
C LYS A 199 -3.13 11.43 23.18
N PRO A 200 -2.24 12.33 23.66
CA PRO A 200 -1.19 12.89 22.83
C PRO A 200 -0.35 11.81 22.15
N LEU A 201 -0.04 12.03 20.87
CA LEU A 201 0.83 11.18 20.07
C LEU A 201 1.93 12.05 19.46
N ARG A 202 3.19 11.69 19.72
CA ARG A 202 4.35 12.30 19.08
C ARG A 202 5.31 11.23 18.61
N ALA A 203 5.96 11.47 17.47
CA ALA A 203 7.08 10.69 17.02
C ALA A 203 8.38 11.24 17.62
N ASN A 204 9.33 10.34 17.85
CA ASN A 204 10.69 10.62 18.28
C ASN A 204 11.66 10.75 17.09
N VAL A 205 11.14 11.19 15.93
CA VAL A 205 11.94 11.49 14.73
C VAL A 205 12.42 12.95 14.79
N PRO A 206 13.73 13.23 14.63
CA PRO A 206 14.28 14.59 14.69
C PRO A 206 13.56 15.56 13.75
N GLY A 207 13.22 16.74 14.27
CA GLY A 207 12.54 17.78 13.50
C GLY A 207 11.04 17.55 13.28
N TYR A 208 10.47 16.44 13.79
CA TYR A 208 9.05 16.18 13.70
C TYR A 208 8.21 17.28 14.35
N ARG A 209 7.22 17.74 13.61
CA ARG A 209 6.17 18.67 14.05
C ARG A 209 4.83 18.19 13.53
N THR A 210 3.78 18.37 14.33
CA THR A 210 2.43 18.08 13.86
C THR A 210 2.03 19.12 12.79
N GLU A 211 1.04 18.79 11.96
CA GLU A 211 0.50 19.79 11.03
C GLU A 211 -0.04 21.00 11.78
N LEU A 212 -0.64 20.79 12.96
CA LEU A 212 -1.20 21.88 13.75
C LEU A 212 -0.13 22.86 14.26
N GLU A 213 1.03 22.33 14.67
CA GLU A 213 2.18 23.14 15.07
C GLU A 213 2.74 23.91 13.87
N LEU A 214 2.77 23.29 12.69
CA LEU A 214 3.23 23.91 11.45
C LEU A 214 2.27 25.00 10.98
N LEU A 215 0.96 24.78 11.06
CA LEU A 215 -0.08 25.78 10.76
C LEU A 215 0.15 27.03 11.58
N SER A 216 0.25 26.89 12.92
CA SER A 216 0.49 28.05 13.79
C SER A 216 1.81 28.76 13.47
N ALA A 217 2.88 28.00 13.21
CA ALA A 217 4.18 28.60 12.86
C ALA A 217 4.23 29.25 11.47
N PHE A 218 3.34 28.89 10.55
CA PHE A 218 3.20 29.54 9.25
C PHE A 218 2.14 30.67 9.24
N GLY A 219 1.54 30.99 10.39
CA GLY A 219 0.56 32.08 10.52
C GLY A 219 -0.88 31.66 10.18
N GLY A 220 -1.20 30.37 10.33
CA GLY A 220 -2.50 29.78 10.06
C GLY A 220 -2.63 29.22 8.63
N ALA A 221 -3.82 28.69 8.32
CA ALA A 221 -4.10 28.13 7.01
C ALA A 221 -4.15 29.22 5.92
N LYS A 222 -3.39 29.02 4.85
CA LYS A 222 -3.38 29.91 3.68
C LYS A 222 -4.67 29.81 2.87
N TYR A 223 -5.32 28.64 2.86
CA TYR A 223 -6.54 28.39 2.10
C TYR A 223 -7.69 27.90 3.00
N PRO A 224 -8.35 28.79 3.77
CA PRO A 224 -9.34 28.42 4.80
C PRO A 224 -10.63 27.75 4.29
N GLY A 225 -10.87 27.76 2.98
CA GLY A 225 -11.99 27.06 2.33
C GLY A 225 -11.62 25.73 1.68
N ALA A 226 -10.34 25.37 1.69
CA ALA A 226 -9.85 24.09 1.20
C ALA A 226 -9.54 23.17 2.38
N TRP A 227 -9.82 21.89 2.20
CA TRP A 227 -9.36 20.82 3.09
C TRP A 227 -8.56 19.83 2.26
N HIS A 228 -7.69 19.07 2.90
CA HIS A 228 -6.81 18.12 2.21
C HIS A 228 -7.00 16.71 2.72
N ARG A 229 -6.60 15.79 1.85
CA ARG A 229 -6.50 14.37 2.09
C ARG A 229 -5.03 14.00 2.18
N TYR A 230 -4.70 13.14 3.14
CA TYR A 230 -3.38 12.55 3.25
C TYR A 230 -3.35 11.17 2.63
N TRP A 231 -2.31 10.91 1.85
CA TRP A 231 -2.11 9.64 1.18
C TRP A 231 -0.72 9.10 1.43
N PHE A 232 -0.61 7.84 1.84
CA PHE A 232 0.62 7.10 1.57
C PHE A 232 0.59 6.52 0.15
N ARG A 233 1.70 6.70 -0.57
CA ARG A 233 1.92 6.10 -1.89
C ARG A 233 3.37 5.62 -2.03
N PRO A 234 3.64 4.63 -2.90
CA PRO A 234 5.00 4.37 -3.34
C PRO A 234 5.55 5.61 -4.05
N ALA A 235 6.64 6.17 -3.51
CA ALA A 235 7.38 7.26 -4.12
C ALA A 235 8.24 6.73 -5.27
N GLN A 236 8.98 5.66 -4.98
CA GLN A 236 9.89 5.02 -5.92
C GLN A 236 10.04 3.54 -5.59
N VAL A 237 10.00 2.71 -6.62
CA VAL A 237 10.41 1.30 -6.56
C VAL A 237 11.38 1.07 -7.71
N VAL A 238 12.64 0.80 -7.38
CA VAL A 238 13.71 0.50 -8.33
C VAL A 238 14.05 -0.96 -8.21
N VAL A 239 14.03 -1.63 -9.36
CA VAL A 239 14.41 -3.03 -9.47
C VAL A 239 15.44 -3.24 -10.57
N SER A 240 16.28 -4.23 -10.37
CA SER A 240 17.21 -4.75 -11.38
C SER A 240 16.70 -6.11 -11.86
N LEU A 241 16.72 -6.31 -13.18
CA LEU A 241 16.27 -7.53 -13.82
C LEU A 241 17.44 -8.29 -14.44
N SER A 242 17.31 -9.62 -14.49
CA SER A 242 18.18 -10.42 -15.35
C SER A 242 17.95 -10.07 -16.83
N PRO A 243 18.94 -10.27 -17.73
CA PRO A 243 18.77 -10.03 -19.17
C PRO A 243 17.61 -10.80 -19.80
N ASP A 244 17.33 -12.01 -19.32
CA ASP A 244 16.19 -12.82 -19.77
C ASP A 244 14.86 -12.47 -19.06
N GLY A 245 14.88 -11.52 -18.13
CA GLY A 245 13.72 -11.02 -17.43
C GLY A 245 13.08 -11.98 -16.43
N THR A 246 13.69 -13.14 -16.13
CA THR A 246 13.16 -14.13 -15.19
C THR A 246 13.75 -14.02 -13.78
N GLY A 247 14.68 -13.09 -13.55
CA GLY A 247 15.17 -12.68 -12.24
C GLY A 247 14.86 -11.20 -11.98
N ILE A 248 14.54 -10.88 -10.74
CA ILE A 248 14.28 -9.53 -10.23
C ILE A 248 14.92 -9.35 -8.86
N VAL A 249 15.53 -8.19 -8.62
CA VAL A 249 16.07 -7.76 -7.33
C VAL A 249 15.60 -6.34 -7.04
N PHE A 250 15.20 -6.07 -5.81
CA PHE A 250 14.85 -4.74 -5.34
C PHE A 250 16.10 -3.97 -4.95
N ASP A 251 16.36 -2.86 -5.64
CA ASP A 251 17.45 -1.95 -5.33
C ASP A 251 16.98 -0.89 -4.32
N LYS A 252 15.76 -0.40 -4.51
CA LYS A 252 15.18 0.67 -3.68
C LYS A 252 13.67 0.57 -3.62
N VAL A 253 13.11 0.81 -2.43
CA VAL A 253 11.68 1.02 -2.22
C VAL A 253 11.53 2.22 -1.31
N GLU A 254 10.75 3.20 -1.72
CA GLU A 254 10.47 4.41 -0.96
C GLU A 254 8.99 4.70 -0.95
N MET A 255 8.52 5.15 0.20
CA MET A 255 7.15 5.58 0.42
C MET A 255 7.12 7.09 0.57
N ALA A 256 6.01 7.72 0.18
CA ALA A 256 5.76 9.14 0.39
C ALA A 256 4.41 9.35 1.04
N ALA A 257 4.36 10.32 1.95
CA ALA A 257 3.13 10.95 2.39
C ALA A 257 2.84 12.15 1.48
N LEU A 258 1.62 12.23 0.95
CA LEU A 258 1.20 13.24 -0.02
C LEU A 258 -0.12 13.88 0.38
N THR A 259 -0.35 15.09 -0.10
CA THR A 259 -1.59 15.86 0.07
C THR A 259 -2.44 15.83 -1.21
N GLU A 260 -3.77 15.89 -1.05
CA GLU A 260 -4.72 16.16 -2.14
C GLU A 260 -5.78 17.15 -1.63
N TYR A 261 -5.88 18.33 -2.26
CA TYR A 261 -6.77 19.41 -1.82
C TYR A 261 -8.18 19.32 -2.43
N VAL A 262 -9.17 19.68 -1.64
CA VAL A 262 -10.59 19.75 -2.00
C VAL A 262 -11.20 21.08 -1.48
N PRO A 263 -11.70 21.96 -2.36
CA PRO A 263 -11.51 21.91 -3.81
C PRO A 263 -10.02 21.97 -4.18
N PRO A 264 -9.64 21.54 -5.40
CA PRO A 264 -8.27 21.70 -5.87
C PRO A 264 -7.81 23.15 -5.76
N LEU A 265 -6.58 23.36 -5.31
CA LEU A 265 -5.95 24.68 -5.26
C LEU A 265 -5.49 25.11 -6.67
N PRO A 266 -5.26 26.42 -6.90
CA PRO A 266 -4.66 26.90 -8.14
C PRO A 266 -3.33 26.22 -8.41
N GLU A 267 -2.98 26.08 -9.68
CA GLU A 267 -1.72 25.45 -10.08
C GLU A 267 -0.52 26.13 -9.39
N GLY A 268 0.41 25.31 -8.91
CA GLY A 268 1.58 25.80 -8.17
C GLY A 268 1.32 26.17 -6.71
N SER A 269 0.07 26.22 -6.26
CA SER A 269 -0.30 26.51 -4.88
C SER A 269 -0.34 25.25 -4.02
N SER A 270 -0.09 25.44 -2.72
CA SER A 270 -0.19 24.41 -1.69
C SER A 270 -0.38 25.05 -0.31
N GLU A 271 -0.85 24.27 0.66
CA GLU A 271 -0.87 24.66 2.07
C GLU A 271 0.51 24.38 2.69
N PRO A 272 1.30 25.42 3.07
CA PRO A 272 2.68 25.21 3.52
C PRO A 272 2.83 24.24 4.69
N ALA A 273 1.87 24.25 5.62
CA ALA A 273 1.89 23.35 6.78
C ALA A 273 1.73 21.88 6.38
N SER A 274 0.73 21.58 5.54
CA SER A 274 0.44 20.23 5.07
C SER A 274 1.59 19.67 4.22
N GLU A 275 2.17 20.50 3.34
CA GLU A 275 3.34 20.11 2.55
C GLU A 275 4.58 19.87 3.41
N ALA A 276 4.85 20.74 4.39
CA ALA A 276 6.00 20.56 5.28
C ALA A 276 5.88 19.28 6.12
N PHE A 277 4.67 18.99 6.62
CA PHE A 277 4.37 17.74 7.33
C PHE A 277 4.60 16.51 6.44
N CYS A 278 3.99 16.47 5.26
CA CYS A 278 4.14 15.37 4.30
C CYS A 278 5.58 15.16 3.85
N ARG A 279 6.30 16.25 3.58
CA ARG A 279 7.71 16.22 3.17
C ARG A 279 8.57 15.59 4.26
N HIS A 280 8.41 16.02 5.52
CA HIS A 280 9.19 15.49 6.63
C HIS A 280 8.95 13.99 6.84
N ILE A 281 7.67 13.55 6.82
CA ILE A 281 7.33 12.11 6.89
C ILE A 281 7.96 11.32 5.73
N THR A 282 7.99 11.90 4.53
CA THR A 282 8.57 11.27 3.34
C THR A 282 10.08 11.15 3.42
N GLU A 283 10.77 12.23 3.79
CA GLU A 283 12.24 12.30 3.88
C GLU A 283 12.79 11.40 5.00
N HIS A 284 12.01 11.22 6.07
CA HIS A 284 12.40 10.44 7.25
C HIS A 284 11.60 9.14 7.39
N TYR A 285 10.99 8.64 6.30
CA TYR A 285 10.04 7.51 6.36
C TYR A 285 10.61 6.29 7.09
N ASP A 286 11.88 5.95 6.87
CA ASP A 286 12.51 4.78 7.49
C ASP A 286 12.75 4.96 9.00
N GLU A 287 12.96 6.19 9.48
CA GLU A 287 13.01 6.50 10.91
C GLU A 287 11.64 6.36 11.55
N TYR A 288 10.59 6.83 10.87
CA TYR A 288 9.20 6.58 11.28
C TYR A 288 8.86 5.09 11.27
N ALA A 289 9.34 4.34 10.31
CA ALA A 289 9.11 2.89 10.21
C ALA A 289 9.82 2.11 11.32
N ALA A 290 10.99 2.59 11.79
CA ALA A 290 11.67 2.03 12.94
C ALA A 290 10.91 2.27 14.26
N GLU A 291 10.22 3.41 14.40
CA GLU A 291 9.39 3.72 15.57
C GLU A 291 7.98 3.10 15.51
N PHE A 292 7.38 3.08 14.32
CA PHE A 292 6.03 2.58 14.05
C PHE A 292 6.08 1.43 13.02
N PRO A 293 6.17 0.17 13.49
CA PRO A 293 6.39 -1.00 12.62
C PRO A 293 5.38 -1.17 11.47
N VAL A 294 4.15 -0.68 11.63
CA VAL A 294 3.12 -0.69 10.57
C VAL A 294 3.57 0.01 9.29
N LEU A 295 4.46 1.02 9.37
CA LEU A 295 5.00 1.70 8.21
C LEU A 295 6.08 0.86 7.51
N ALA A 296 6.89 0.12 8.29
CA ALA A 296 7.80 -0.87 7.72
C ALA A 296 7.00 -1.95 6.96
N GLU A 297 5.91 -2.44 7.57
CA GLU A 297 5.01 -3.40 6.94
C GLU A 297 4.37 -2.84 5.66
N LEU A 298 3.90 -1.59 5.67
CA LEU A 298 3.35 -0.93 4.48
C LEU A 298 4.37 -0.85 3.33
N LYS A 299 5.64 -0.55 3.63
CA LYS A 299 6.74 -0.57 2.65
C LYS A 299 6.96 -1.99 2.10
N ASN A 300 6.85 -3.02 2.95
CA ASN A 300 6.93 -4.41 2.51
C ASN A 300 5.74 -4.83 1.62
N LEU A 301 4.51 -4.39 1.93
CA LEU A 301 3.36 -4.61 1.05
C LEU A 301 3.58 -4.03 -0.34
N THR A 302 4.24 -2.87 -0.43
CA THR A 302 4.63 -2.26 -1.71
C THR A 302 5.58 -3.15 -2.51
N ARG A 303 6.54 -3.83 -1.86
CA ARG A 303 7.39 -4.84 -2.52
C ARG A 303 6.57 -5.99 -3.09
N MET A 304 5.57 -6.48 -2.35
CA MET A 304 4.71 -7.57 -2.81
C MET A 304 3.89 -7.19 -4.03
N VAL A 305 3.31 -5.98 -4.04
CA VAL A 305 2.59 -5.43 -5.20
C VAL A 305 3.50 -5.32 -6.42
N ALA A 306 4.71 -4.81 -6.21
CA ALA A 306 5.74 -4.74 -7.24
C ALA A 306 6.12 -6.11 -7.82
N LEU A 307 6.35 -7.09 -6.96
CA LEU A 307 6.69 -8.45 -7.36
C LEU A 307 5.56 -9.10 -8.15
N ALA A 308 4.32 -9.00 -7.66
CA ALA A 308 3.14 -9.51 -8.35
C ALA A 308 2.97 -8.85 -9.74
N ASN A 309 3.13 -7.53 -9.82
CA ASN A 309 3.06 -6.80 -11.08
C ASN A 309 4.15 -7.24 -12.06
N TRP A 310 5.39 -7.46 -11.60
CA TRP A 310 6.47 -7.97 -12.45
C TRP A 310 6.11 -9.32 -13.06
N VAL A 311 5.60 -10.26 -12.26
CA VAL A 311 5.20 -11.59 -12.74
C VAL A 311 4.12 -11.47 -13.82
N VAL A 312 3.06 -10.70 -13.56
CA VAL A 312 1.95 -10.51 -14.50
C VAL A 312 2.40 -9.80 -15.78
N GLN A 313 3.19 -8.73 -15.68
CA GLN A 313 3.65 -7.94 -16.83
C GLN A 313 4.60 -8.72 -17.75
N ARG A 314 5.42 -9.61 -17.19
CA ARG A 314 6.31 -10.48 -17.98
C ARG A 314 5.58 -11.65 -18.64
N GLY A 315 4.27 -11.79 -18.42
CA GLY A 315 3.47 -12.88 -18.97
C GLY A 315 3.92 -14.23 -18.44
N ILE A 316 4.51 -14.26 -17.24
CA ILE A 316 4.86 -15.50 -16.57
C ILE A 316 3.54 -16.25 -16.30
N PRO A 317 3.39 -17.50 -16.79
CA PRO A 317 2.16 -18.25 -16.61
C PRO A 317 1.83 -18.43 -15.12
N ILE A 318 0.61 -18.09 -14.71
CA ILE A 318 0.10 -18.29 -13.34
C ILE A 318 -1.18 -19.13 -13.41
N ASN A 319 -1.36 -20.07 -12.49
CA ASN A 319 -2.65 -20.72 -12.29
C ASN A 319 -3.66 -19.76 -11.62
N LYS A 320 -4.34 -18.95 -12.43
CA LYS A 320 -5.31 -17.94 -11.96
C LYS A 320 -6.46 -18.55 -11.16
N ALA A 321 -6.99 -19.70 -11.60
CA ALA A 321 -8.12 -20.35 -10.92
C ALA A 321 -7.76 -20.70 -9.47
N LYS A 322 -6.60 -21.32 -9.25
CA LYS A 322 -6.13 -21.63 -7.90
C LYS A 322 -5.82 -20.37 -7.09
N LEU A 323 -5.23 -19.35 -7.70
CA LEU A 323 -4.98 -18.06 -7.03
C LEU A 323 -6.27 -17.45 -6.46
N MET A 324 -7.36 -17.55 -7.22
CA MET A 324 -8.66 -17.04 -6.82
C MET A 324 -9.34 -17.88 -5.73
N THR A 325 -9.14 -19.20 -5.71
CA THR A 325 -9.78 -20.09 -4.74
C THR A 325 -8.93 -20.34 -3.49
N ALA A 326 -7.67 -19.92 -3.47
CA ALA A 326 -6.79 -20.09 -2.32
C ALA A 326 -7.41 -19.48 -1.04
N PRO A 327 -7.42 -20.18 0.10
CA PRO A 327 -7.93 -19.59 1.32
C PRO A 327 -7.02 -18.46 1.79
N LEU A 328 -7.59 -17.39 2.32
CA LEU A 328 -6.89 -16.36 3.10
C LEU A 328 -7.45 -16.39 4.53
N PRO A 329 -6.60 -16.30 5.57
CA PRO A 329 -7.06 -16.13 6.92
C PRO A 329 -7.81 -14.80 7.03
N MET A 330 -8.98 -14.84 7.67
CA MET A 330 -9.77 -13.64 7.88
C MET A 330 -9.13 -12.79 8.99
N VAL A 331 -8.78 -11.56 8.64
CA VAL A 331 -8.26 -10.56 9.56
C VAL A 331 -9.29 -9.45 9.70
N ALA A 332 -9.62 -9.08 10.93
CA ALA A 332 -10.60 -8.02 11.17
C ALA A 332 -10.09 -6.68 10.63
N THR A 333 -10.80 -6.14 9.64
CA THR A 333 -10.55 -4.81 9.08
C THR A 333 -11.70 -3.88 9.48
N PRO A 334 -11.45 -2.77 10.20
CA PRO A 334 -12.52 -1.88 10.64
C PRO A 334 -13.30 -1.30 9.48
N ALA A 335 -14.64 -1.30 9.58
CA ALA A 335 -15.52 -0.64 8.61
C ALA A 335 -15.66 0.87 8.89
N THR A 336 -15.39 1.27 10.13
CA THR A 336 -15.39 2.65 10.58
C THR A 336 -14.25 2.92 11.54
N THR A 337 -13.92 4.19 11.73
CA THR A 337 -12.99 4.64 12.78
C THR A 337 -13.48 5.96 13.37
N PRO A 338 -13.23 6.23 14.66
CA PRO A 338 -13.56 7.53 15.23
C PRO A 338 -12.86 8.63 14.44
N MET A 339 -13.57 9.71 14.16
CA MET A 339 -12.91 10.88 13.63
C MET A 339 -12.03 11.48 14.71
N GLY A 340 -10.75 11.66 14.37
CA GLY A 340 -9.92 12.58 15.13
C GLY A 340 -10.35 14.01 14.83
N PHE A 341 -10.75 14.75 15.86
CA PHE A 341 -10.81 16.20 15.78
C PHE A 341 -9.58 16.77 16.48
N ALA A 342 -8.85 17.60 15.77
CA ALA A 342 -8.15 18.69 16.40
C ALA A 342 -8.98 19.95 16.17
N GLU A 343 -9.62 20.44 17.23
CA GLU A 343 -10.03 21.83 17.25
C GLU A 343 -8.76 22.65 17.43
N ILE A 344 -8.15 23.07 16.32
CA ILE A 344 -7.35 24.28 16.39
C ILE A 344 -8.35 25.40 16.59
N THR A 345 -8.54 25.75 17.85
CA THR A 345 -9.07 27.05 18.23
C THR A 345 -7.96 28.08 17.95
N GLU A 346 -7.62 28.29 16.68
CA GLU A 346 -6.83 29.45 16.24
C GLU A 346 -7.79 30.43 15.60
N ARG A 347 -7.78 31.65 16.11
CA ARG A 347 -8.55 32.76 15.58
C ARG A 347 -7.91 33.17 14.27
N VAL A 348 -8.28 32.51 13.17
CA VAL A 348 -8.04 33.10 11.85
C VAL A 348 -8.94 34.32 11.70
N PRO A 349 -8.60 35.32 10.85
CA PRO A 349 -9.45 36.49 10.64
C PRO A 349 -10.92 36.17 10.30
N ALA A 350 -11.19 34.95 9.81
CA ALA A 350 -12.51 34.45 9.43
C ALA A 350 -13.23 33.57 10.50
N GLY A 351 -12.65 33.31 11.68
CA GLY A 351 -13.28 32.52 12.76
C GLY A 351 -12.47 31.31 13.22
N TRP A 352 -13.15 30.24 13.63
CA TRP A 352 -12.55 28.96 14.04
C TRP A 352 -12.49 27.99 12.87
N MET A 353 -11.38 27.24 12.71
CA MET A 353 -11.23 26.24 11.65
C MET A 353 -11.25 24.82 12.21
N LYS A 354 -12.04 23.95 11.57
CA LYS A 354 -12.12 22.54 11.92
C LYS A 354 -11.38 21.71 10.88
N HIS A 355 -10.23 21.16 11.25
CA HIS A 355 -9.46 20.29 10.38
C HIS A 355 -10.05 18.87 10.39
N GLN A 356 -10.45 18.38 9.22
CA GLN A 356 -10.87 16.99 9.01
C GLN A 356 -9.85 16.31 8.11
N MET A 357 -9.34 15.16 8.55
CA MET A 357 -8.30 14.46 7.81
C MET A 357 -8.91 13.27 7.09
N LYS A 358 -9.02 13.38 5.76
CA LYS A 358 -9.47 12.31 4.87
C LYS A 358 -8.28 11.73 4.11
N GLY A 359 -8.48 10.69 3.30
CA GLY A 359 -7.44 10.15 2.43
C GLY A 359 -7.26 8.64 2.63
N GLY A 360 -6.04 8.13 2.55
CA GLY A 360 -5.84 6.69 2.48
C GLY A 360 -4.42 6.18 2.18
N VAL A 361 -4.36 4.92 1.78
CA VAL A 361 -3.19 4.31 1.14
C VAL A 361 -3.57 3.96 -0.29
N ASP A 362 -2.68 4.26 -1.23
CA ASP A 362 -2.82 3.88 -2.64
C ASP A 362 -1.50 3.26 -3.13
N LEU A 363 -1.49 1.93 -3.28
CA LEU A 363 -0.32 1.18 -3.74
C LEU A 363 -0.30 0.97 -5.25
N SER A 364 -0.99 1.82 -6.02
CA SER A 364 -0.89 1.76 -7.48
C SER A 364 0.53 2.05 -7.95
N LEU A 365 1.14 1.05 -8.61
CA LEU A 365 2.41 1.19 -9.32
C LEU A 365 2.10 1.47 -10.79
N ARG A 366 2.47 2.64 -11.28
CA ARG A 366 2.27 3.00 -12.68
C ARG A 366 3.51 2.63 -13.48
N THR A 367 3.33 1.82 -14.53
CA THR A 367 4.40 1.51 -15.49
C THR A 367 4.87 2.77 -16.20
N ALA A 368 6.14 2.79 -16.58
CA ALA A 368 6.74 3.83 -17.39
C ALA A 368 6.08 3.88 -18.79
N THR A 369 4.99 4.61 -18.90
CA THR A 369 4.54 5.21 -20.17
C THR A 369 4.83 6.70 -20.03
N LEU A 370 5.58 7.29 -20.96
CA LEU A 370 6.12 8.66 -20.90
C LEU A 370 5.02 9.69 -20.56
N SER A 371 4.85 10.00 -19.28
CA SER A 371 4.10 11.15 -18.78
C SER A 371 5.04 11.97 -17.90
N ARG A 372 5.09 13.28 -18.14
CA ARG A 372 6.15 14.18 -17.65
C ARG A 372 5.99 14.62 -16.19
N ASP A 373 4.92 14.19 -15.53
CA ASP A 373 4.24 15.06 -14.56
C ASP A 373 4.08 14.47 -13.16
N ARG A 374 4.49 13.22 -12.97
CA ARG A 374 4.51 12.58 -11.65
C ARG A 374 5.79 11.75 -11.51
N PRO A 375 6.33 11.63 -10.29
CA PRO A 375 7.34 10.64 -9.99
C PRO A 375 6.84 9.28 -10.48
N ARG A 376 7.59 8.71 -11.43
CA ARG A 376 7.40 7.34 -11.90
C ARG A 376 7.75 6.49 -10.69
N ASN A 377 6.86 5.64 -10.22
CA ASN A 377 7.11 4.92 -8.97
C ASN A 377 7.54 3.47 -9.18
N TRP A 378 7.79 3.06 -10.44
CA TRP A 378 8.32 1.73 -10.79
C TRP A 378 9.33 1.85 -11.92
N PHE A 379 10.57 1.44 -11.67
CA PHE A 379 11.69 1.45 -12.61
C PHE A 379 12.37 0.10 -12.63
N ALA A 380 12.64 -0.41 -13.83
CA ALA A 380 13.37 -1.63 -14.03
C ALA A 380 14.62 -1.38 -14.89
N GLY A 381 15.80 -1.65 -14.33
CA GLY A 381 17.07 -1.76 -15.05
C GLY A 381 17.38 -3.20 -15.43
N VAL A 382 18.34 -3.42 -16.34
CA VAL A 382 18.90 -4.75 -16.61
C VAL A 382 20.30 -4.80 -16.00
N SER A 383 20.60 -5.86 -15.24
CA SER A 383 21.87 -6.03 -14.53
C SER A 383 22.43 -7.44 -14.71
N THR A 384 23.73 -7.54 -15.00
CA THR A 384 24.46 -8.81 -15.03
C THR A 384 24.62 -9.40 -13.63
N GLU A 385 24.64 -8.59 -12.58
CA GLU A 385 24.71 -9.06 -11.19
C GLU A 385 23.45 -9.86 -10.82
N VAL A 386 22.28 -9.46 -11.33
CA VAL A 386 21.04 -10.22 -11.15
C VAL A 386 21.10 -11.56 -11.91
N GLN A 387 21.78 -11.58 -13.06
CA GLN A 387 22.03 -12.84 -13.77
C GLN A 387 22.98 -13.76 -13.00
N ASP A 388 24.01 -13.22 -12.36
CA ASP A 388 24.95 -14.00 -11.55
C ASP A 388 24.30 -14.53 -10.28
N LEU A 389 23.47 -13.72 -9.60
CA LEU A 389 22.65 -14.16 -8.48
C LEU A 389 21.71 -15.28 -8.91
N LYS A 390 21.00 -15.09 -10.03
CA LYS A 390 20.13 -16.12 -10.61
C LYS A 390 20.90 -17.40 -10.89
N ARG A 391 22.09 -17.31 -11.49
CA ARG A 391 22.93 -18.49 -11.77
C ARG A 391 23.30 -19.20 -10.48
N ALA A 392 23.71 -18.48 -9.43
CA ALA A 392 24.06 -19.06 -8.14
C ALA A 392 22.86 -19.73 -7.44
N VAL A 393 21.68 -19.11 -7.51
CA VAL A 393 20.42 -19.66 -6.97
C VAL A 393 20.07 -20.98 -7.68
N LEU A 394 20.16 -21.01 -9.02
CA LEU A 394 19.77 -22.16 -9.82
C LEU A 394 20.84 -23.28 -9.87
N SER A 395 22.12 -22.94 -9.71
CA SER A 395 23.22 -23.92 -9.69
C SER A 395 23.26 -24.75 -8.42
N THR A 396 22.53 -24.36 -7.37
CA THR A 396 22.49 -25.12 -6.12
C THR A 396 21.48 -26.26 -6.27
N PRO A 397 21.93 -27.54 -6.32
CA PRO A 397 21.06 -28.68 -6.58
C PRO A 397 20.31 -29.05 -5.30
N SER A 398 19.38 -28.20 -4.88
CA SER A 398 18.60 -28.46 -3.67
C SER A 398 17.26 -29.07 -4.04
N GLN A 399 17.07 -30.35 -3.67
CA GLN A 399 15.74 -30.95 -3.51
C GLN A 399 14.99 -30.33 -2.32
N SER A 400 15.67 -29.54 -1.48
CA SER A 400 15.05 -28.84 -0.36
C SER A 400 14.34 -27.58 -0.87
N PRO A 401 13.16 -27.25 -0.30
CA PRO A 401 12.40 -26.06 -0.67
C PRO A 401 13.08 -24.74 -0.23
N ARG A 402 14.22 -24.83 0.46
CA ARG A 402 15.00 -23.71 0.98
C ARG A 402 16.49 -24.04 0.97
N TRP A 403 17.34 -23.07 0.64
CA TRP A 403 18.79 -23.16 0.75
C TRP A 403 19.43 -21.79 0.87
N ASP A 404 20.70 -21.78 1.27
CA ASP A 404 21.51 -20.57 1.33
C ASP A 404 22.33 -20.40 0.05
N VAL A 405 22.48 -19.15 -0.38
CA VAL A 405 23.24 -18.76 -1.57
C VAL A 405 24.21 -17.66 -1.17
N LYS A 406 25.48 -17.77 -1.58
CA LYS A 406 26.47 -16.71 -1.41
C LYS A 406 26.78 -16.09 -2.77
N MET A 407 26.78 -14.76 -2.83
CA MET A 407 27.23 -14.00 -3.98
C MET A 407 28.11 -12.85 -3.50
N GLY A 408 29.39 -12.89 -3.87
CA GLY A 408 30.39 -11.98 -3.30
C GLY A 408 30.42 -12.06 -1.77
N ASN A 409 30.30 -10.92 -1.11
CA ASN A 409 30.28 -10.81 0.36
C ASN A 409 28.86 -10.87 0.96
N THR A 410 27.82 -11.05 0.13
CA THR A 410 26.43 -11.08 0.60
C THR A 410 25.92 -12.51 0.66
N SER A 411 25.31 -12.85 1.79
CA SER A 411 24.60 -14.12 1.96
C SER A 411 23.10 -13.92 1.76
N TYR A 412 22.49 -14.81 1.01
CA TYR A 412 21.08 -14.84 0.70
C TYR A 412 20.48 -16.16 1.15
N THR A 413 19.18 -16.15 1.40
CA THR A 413 18.35 -17.34 1.57
C THR A 413 17.37 -17.38 0.40
N ALA A 414 17.36 -18.51 -0.30
CA ALA A 414 16.43 -18.80 -1.39
C ALA A 414 15.34 -19.74 -0.90
N VAL A 415 14.09 -19.46 -1.25
CA VAL A 415 12.93 -20.28 -0.89
C VAL A 415 12.05 -20.49 -2.11
N VAL A 416 11.80 -21.75 -2.45
CA VAL A 416 10.82 -22.12 -3.46
C VAL A 416 9.44 -21.82 -2.89
N LEU A 417 8.73 -20.89 -3.51
CA LEU A 417 7.34 -20.60 -3.19
C LEU A 417 6.37 -21.48 -3.97
N ALA A 418 6.69 -21.71 -5.23
CA ALA A 418 5.79 -22.37 -6.16
C ALA A 418 6.56 -23.19 -7.19
N GLN A 419 5.89 -24.20 -7.74
CA GLN A 419 6.45 -25.06 -8.77
C GLN A 419 5.34 -25.44 -9.76
N ALA A 420 5.66 -25.44 -11.06
CA ALA A 420 4.76 -26.00 -12.06
C ALA A 420 4.51 -27.50 -11.77
N PRO A 421 3.29 -28.01 -12.03
CA PRO A 421 3.02 -29.44 -11.87
C PRO A 421 4.01 -30.25 -12.71
N LYS A 422 4.64 -31.27 -12.10
CA LYS A 422 5.50 -32.19 -12.84
C LYS A 422 4.65 -32.83 -13.94
N LYS A 423 5.03 -32.61 -15.20
CA LYS A 423 4.42 -33.31 -16.34
C LYS A 423 4.51 -34.81 -16.04
N PRO A 424 3.41 -35.58 -16.11
CA PRO A 424 3.48 -37.02 -15.88
C PRO A 424 4.52 -37.60 -16.83
N ALA A 425 5.43 -38.41 -16.29
CA ALA A 425 6.46 -39.07 -17.09
C ALA A 425 5.76 -39.75 -18.27
N LYS A 426 6.23 -39.48 -19.49
CA LYS A 426 5.71 -40.14 -20.68
C LYS A 426 5.78 -41.65 -20.39
N PRO A 427 4.67 -42.40 -20.44
CA PRO A 427 4.73 -43.83 -20.19
C PRO A 427 5.78 -44.43 -21.11
N PRO A 428 6.62 -45.37 -20.62
CA PRO A 428 7.67 -45.97 -21.42
C PRO A 428 7.03 -46.44 -22.73
N ALA A 429 7.65 -46.06 -23.86
CA ALA A 429 7.15 -46.43 -25.17
C ALA A 429 6.90 -47.94 -25.16
N ALA A 430 5.66 -48.36 -25.43
CA ALA A 430 5.30 -49.76 -25.46
C ALA A 430 6.35 -50.49 -26.31
N ALA A 431 7.00 -51.50 -25.72
CA ALA A 431 8.00 -52.29 -26.41
C ALA A 431 7.39 -52.78 -27.73
N LYS A 432 8.06 -52.50 -28.85
CA LYS A 432 7.60 -52.98 -30.16
C LYS A 432 7.40 -54.50 -30.06
N PRO A 433 6.23 -55.04 -30.46
CA PRO A 433 6.01 -56.47 -30.41
C PRO A 433 7.10 -57.17 -31.23
N THR A 434 7.78 -58.11 -30.59
CA THR A 434 8.80 -58.95 -31.22
C THR A 434 8.18 -59.63 -32.45
N PRO A 435 8.84 -59.60 -33.63
CA PRO A 435 8.34 -60.29 -34.81
C PRO A 435 8.14 -61.77 -34.48
N LYS A 436 6.91 -62.26 -34.60
CA LYS A 436 6.63 -63.70 -34.49
C LYS A 436 7.39 -64.40 -35.61
N GLN A 437 8.25 -65.34 -35.25
CA GLN A 437 8.89 -66.24 -36.22
C GLN A 437 7.79 -67.04 -36.95
N PRO A 438 7.84 -67.15 -38.29
CA PRO A 438 6.91 -67.97 -39.05
C PRO A 438 7.12 -69.45 -38.70
N LYS A 439 6.01 -70.16 -38.50
CA LYS A 439 5.98 -71.61 -38.26
C LYS A 439 6.17 -72.39 -39.54
#